data_AF-A0A2R6KCC3-F1
#
_entry.id   AF-A0A2R6KCC3-F1
#
_cell.length_a   1.000
_cell.length_b   1.000
_cell.length_c   1.000
_cell.angle_alpha   90.00
_cell.angle_beta   90.00
_cell.angle_gamma   90.00
#
_symmetry.space_group_name_H-M   'P 1'
#
loop_
_entity.id
_entity.type
_entity.pdbx_description
1 polymer ?
#
loop_
_entity_poly.entity_id
_entity_poly.type
_entity_poly.pdbx_seq_one_letter_code
_entity_poly.pdbx_strand_id
1 'polypeptide(L)'
;MFLGRAFPRSEGRIEVRWRPREGTDMQRVQWIDAEVSLGWHKDDDHSDLGTTHFQVDSGDEIGYGEGRIEVEAPLSFLETCFERLPDRLADTART
;
A
#
# COMPACT_ATOMS: atom_id res chain seq x y z
N MET A 1 -4.75 21.10 8.30
CA MET A 1 -5.91 20.72 9.12
C MET A 1 -6.58 19.54 8.41
N PHE A 2 -6.49 18.33 8.97
CA PHE A 2 -7.14 17.14 8.41
C PHE A 2 -8.63 17.15 8.82
N LEU A 3 -9.49 17.79 8.02
CA LEU A 3 -10.95 17.79 8.19
C LEU A 3 -11.59 16.60 7.46
N GLY A 4 -11.02 15.41 7.60
CA GLY A 4 -11.59 14.19 7.05
C GLY A 4 -12.70 13.62 7.96
N ARG A 5 -13.57 12.78 7.39
CA ARG A 5 -14.43 11.92 8.21
C ARG A 5 -13.54 11.02 9.08
N ALA A 6 -13.94 10.80 10.33
CA ALA A 6 -13.30 9.80 11.17
C ALA A 6 -13.39 8.43 10.49
N PHE A 7 -12.24 7.76 10.38
CA PHE A 7 -12.17 6.39 9.92
C PHE A 7 -12.62 5.45 11.06
N PRO A 8 -13.45 4.42 10.83
CA PRO A 8 -14.05 3.62 11.89
C PRO A 8 -13.04 2.76 12.67
N ARG A 9 -11.85 2.53 12.10
CA ARG A 9 -10.77 1.79 12.74
C ARG A 9 -9.79 2.77 13.39
N SER A 10 -9.60 2.63 14.71
CA SER A 10 -8.75 3.52 15.52
C SER A 10 -7.34 2.97 15.75
N GLU A 11 -7.10 1.70 15.43
CA GLU A 11 -5.83 1.02 15.60
C GLU A 11 -5.36 0.43 14.29
N GLY A 12 -4.06 0.50 14.04
CA GLY A 12 -3.42 -0.05 12.87
C GLY A 12 -1.92 0.17 12.93
N ARG A 13 -1.19 -0.59 12.10
CA ARG A 13 0.26 -0.53 11.97
C ARG A 13 0.61 -0.25 10.53
N ILE A 14 1.58 0.64 10.33
CA ILE A 14 2.24 0.82 9.05
C ILE A 14 3.59 0.13 9.10
N GLU A 15 3.82 -0.79 8.16
CA GLU A 15 5.13 -1.37 7.90
C GLU A 15 5.72 -0.74 6.65
N VAL A 16 6.95 -0.22 6.77
CA VAL A 16 7.73 0.30 5.66
C VAL A 16 8.99 -0.53 5.51
N ARG A 17 9.25 -1.04 4.31
CA ARG A 17 10.47 -1.78 3.98
C ARG A 17 11.11 -1.20 2.73
N TRP A 18 12.42 -1.01 2.82
CA TRP A 18 13.27 -0.61 1.72
C TRP A 18 14.47 -1.55 1.65
N ARG A 19 14.75 -2.12 0.48
CA ARG A 19 15.93 -2.94 0.23
C ARG A 19 16.56 -2.49 -1.08
N PRO A 20 17.63 -1.67 -1.03
CA PRO A 20 18.31 -1.28 -2.24
C PRO A 20 18.98 -2.49 -2.89
N ARG A 21 18.92 -2.59 -4.21
CA ARG A 21 19.59 -3.65 -5.00
C ARG A 21 20.15 -3.07 -6.29
N GLU A 22 21.18 -3.71 -6.82
CA GLU A 22 21.66 -3.37 -8.16
C GLU A 22 20.57 -3.71 -9.20
N GLY A 23 20.15 -2.71 -9.99
CA GLY A 23 19.11 -2.85 -11.01
C GLY A 23 17.72 -2.36 -10.57
N THR A 24 17.16 -2.91 -9.49
CA THR A 24 15.81 -2.54 -9.02
C THR A 24 15.69 -2.62 -7.50
N ASP A 25 15.43 -1.49 -6.85
CA ASP A 25 15.17 -1.46 -5.41
C ASP A 25 13.82 -2.12 -5.07
N MET A 26 13.79 -2.90 -3.98
CA MET A 26 12.51 -3.40 -3.45
C MET A 26 11.95 -2.44 -2.41
N GLN A 27 10.65 -2.16 -2.51
CA GLN A 27 9.94 -1.23 -1.63
C GLN A 27 8.60 -1.81 -1.23
N ARG A 28 8.21 -1.64 0.03
CA ARG A 28 6.89 -2.02 0.49
C ARG A 28 6.39 -1.02 1.53
N VAL A 29 5.16 -0.56 1.35
CA VAL A 29 4.41 0.21 2.35
C VAL A 29 3.09 -0.50 2.58
N GLN A 30 2.90 -1.05 3.78
CA GLN A 30 1.74 -1.85 4.15
C GLN A 30 1.04 -1.25 5.36
N TRP A 31 -0.27 -1.05 5.25
CA TRP A 31 -1.17 -0.84 6.38
C TRP A 31 -1.74 -2.18 6.84
N ILE A 32 -1.83 -2.38 8.16
CA ILE A 32 -2.38 -3.59 8.77
C ILE A 32 -3.25 -3.19 9.96
N ASP A 33 -4.50 -3.62 9.97
CA ASP A 33 -5.40 -3.54 11.13
C ASP A 33 -6.13 -4.86 11.37
N ALA A 34 -7.21 -4.83 12.16
CA ALA A 34 -7.98 -6.02 12.50
C ALA A 34 -8.77 -6.62 11.32
N GLU A 35 -9.06 -5.83 10.29
CA GLU A 35 -9.93 -6.21 9.18
C GLU A 35 -9.14 -6.45 7.88
N VAL A 36 -8.11 -5.64 7.62
CA VAL A 36 -7.35 -5.73 6.37
C VAL A 36 -5.85 -5.53 6.54
N SER A 37 -5.11 -6.14 5.61
CA SER A 37 -3.70 -5.86 5.32
C SER A 37 -3.60 -5.41 3.87
N LEU A 38 -3.26 -4.14 3.63
CA LEU A 38 -3.20 -3.59 2.28
C LEU A 38 -2.01 -2.66 2.06
N GLY A 39 -1.58 -2.52 0.80
CA GLY A 39 -0.45 -1.66 0.51
C GLY A 39 0.16 -1.84 -0.87
N TRP A 40 1.26 -1.13 -1.10
CA TRP A 40 1.97 -1.08 -2.36
C TRP A 40 3.31 -1.76 -2.25
N HIS A 41 3.59 -2.61 -3.23
CA HIS A 41 4.81 -3.38 -3.34
C HIS A 41 5.51 -3.01 -4.65
N LYS A 42 6.82 -2.80 -4.56
CA LYS A 42 7.77 -2.82 -5.65
C LYS A 42 8.69 -4.00 -5.41
N ASP A 43 8.46 -5.09 -6.12
CA ASP A 43 9.24 -6.31 -6.07
C ASP A 43 9.08 -7.08 -7.38
N ASP A 44 9.66 -8.28 -7.45
CA ASP A 44 9.61 -9.12 -8.64
C ASP A 44 8.30 -9.92 -8.75
N ASP A 45 7.37 -9.75 -7.81
CA ASP A 45 6.09 -10.44 -7.80
C ASP A 45 5.04 -9.66 -8.61
N HIS A 46 4.13 -10.38 -9.27
CA HIS A 46 3.10 -9.80 -10.13
C HIS A 46 3.64 -8.80 -11.17
N SER A 47 4.74 -9.13 -11.83
CA SER A 47 5.35 -8.28 -12.89
C SER A 47 4.41 -7.93 -14.04
N ASP A 48 3.32 -8.68 -14.23
CA ASP A 48 2.24 -8.38 -15.17
C ASP A 48 1.42 -7.14 -14.81
N LEU A 49 1.49 -6.67 -13.55
CA LEU A 49 0.81 -5.47 -13.05
C LEU A 49 1.69 -4.21 -13.12
N GLY A 50 2.89 -4.32 -13.69
CA GLY A 50 3.86 -3.23 -13.84
C GLY A 50 4.95 -3.23 -12.76
N THR A 51 5.67 -2.11 -12.65
CA THR A 51 6.77 -1.94 -11.67
C THR A 51 6.30 -2.08 -10.23
N THR A 52 5.04 -1.73 -9.97
CA THR A 52 4.43 -1.78 -8.65
C THR A 52 3.06 -2.40 -8.72
N HIS A 53 2.73 -3.19 -7.70
CA HIS A 53 1.38 -3.73 -7.51
C HIS A 53 0.80 -3.28 -6.17
N PHE A 54 -0.52 -3.24 -6.10
CA PHE A 54 -1.29 -3.02 -4.89
C PHE A 54 -1.90 -4.36 -4.46
N GLN A 55 -1.76 -4.69 -3.18
CA GLN A 55 -2.31 -5.90 -2.59
C GLN A 55 -3.30 -5.52 -1.48
N VAL A 56 -4.41 -6.25 -1.40
CA VAL A 56 -5.37 -6.19 -0.27
C VAL A 56 -5.65 -7.61 0.17
N ASP A 57 -5.49 -7.86 1.46
CA ASP A 57 -5.86 -9.12 2.13
C ASP A 57 -6.90 -8.80 3.21
N SER A 58 -8.05 -9.46 3.13
CA SER A 58 -9.20 -9.33 4.04
C SER A 58 -9.39 -10.55 4.94
N GLY A 59 -8.45 -11.49 4.96
CA GLY A 59 -8.55 -12.77 5.65
C GLY A 59 -9.31 -13.84 4.85
N ASP A 60 -10.37 -13.46 4.14
CA ASP A 60 -11.14 -14.35 3.27
C ASP A 60 -10.61 -14.39 1.84
N GLU A 61 -10.14 -13.25 1.34
CA GLU A 61 -9.65 -13.10 -0.04
C GLU A 61 -8.41 -12.19 -0.08
N ILE A 62 -7.48 -12.54 -0.99
CA ILE A 62 -6.35 -11.71 -1.38
C ILE A 62 -6.59 -11.21 -2.81
N GLY A 63 -6.68 -9.89 -2.95
CA GLY A 63 -6.81 -9.19 -4.22
C GLY A 63 -5.52 -8.48 -4.63
N TYR A 64 -5.29 -8.42 -5.94
CA TYR A 64 -4.14 -7.76 -6.56
C TYR A 64 -4.60 -6.79 -7.64
N GLY A 65 -3.88 -5.69 -7.81
CA GLY A 65 -4.10 -4.73 -8.89
C GLY A 65 -2.87 -3.87 -9.16
N GLU A 66 -2.92 -3.06 -10.21
CA GLU A 66 -1.82 -2.15 -10.56
C GLU A 66 -1.56 -1.15 -9.42
N GLY A 67 -0.28 -0.99 -9.04
CA GLY A 67 0.14 -0.01 -8.04
C GLY A 67 0.19 1.42 -8.59
N ARG A 68 0.58 1.57 -9.87
CA ARG A 68 0.73 2.84 -10.60
C ARG A 68 1.62 3.84 -9.85
N ILE A 69 2.76 3.37 -9.37
CA ILE A 69 3.82 4.17 -8.75
C ILE A 69 5.12 3.84 -9.47
N GLU A 70 5.67 4.80 -10.22
CA GLU A 70 6.87 4.61 -11.04
C GLU A 70 8.09 5.39 -10.49
N VAL A 71 8.00 5.89 -9.26
CA VAL A 71 9.10 6.65 -8.64
C VAL A 71 10.12 5.72 -8.01
N GLU A 72 11.40 5.94 -8.33
CA GLU A 72 12.50 5.15 -7.77
C GLU A 72 12.86 5.59 -6.34
N ALA A 73 12.73 6.88 -6.04
CA ALA A 73 13.16 7.42 -4.75
C ALA A 73 12.27 6.91 -3.58
N PRO A 74 12.86 6.35 -2.50
CA PRO A 74 12.14 5.79 -1.36
C PRO A 74 11.13 6.76 -0.74
N LEU A 75 11.56 8.02 -0.61
CA LEU A 75 10.75 9.05 0.03
C LEU A 75 9.51 9.37 -0.82
N SER A 76 9.69 9.54 -2.12
CA SER A 76 8.59 9.84 -3.04
C SER A 76 7.60 8.68 -3.14
N PHE A 77 8.09 7.42 -3.07
CA PHE A 77 7.22 6.24 -3.01
C PHE A 77 6.37 6.25 -1.74
N LEU A 78 6.99 6.49 -0.58
CA LEU A 78 6.30 6.56 0.70
C LEU A 78 5.26 7.67 0.74
N GLU A 79 5.60 8.87 0.25
CA GLU A 79 4.70 10.01 0.15
C GLU A 79 3.48 9.68 -0.72
N THR A 80 3.71 9.08 -1.89
CA THR A 80 2.62 8.64 -2.79
C THR A 80 1.71 7.62 -2.12
N CYS A 81 2.28 6.67 -1.37
CA CYS A 81 1.48 5.69 -0.62
C CYS A 81 0.61 6.36 0.44
N PHE A 82 1.16 7.30 1.21
CA PHE A 82 0.41 8.01 2.25
C PHE A 82 -0.64 8.97 1.70
N GLU A 83 -0.41 9.55 0.52
CA GLU A 83 -1.42 10.34 -0.18
C GLU A 83 -2.63 9.48 -0.59
N ARG A 84 -2.39 8.26 -1.08
CA ARG A 84 -3.44 7.36 -1.61
C ARG A 84 -4.08 6.46 -0.55
N LEU A 85 -3.42 6.23 0.59
CA LEU A 85 -3.86 5.30 1.63
C LEU A 85 -5.26 5.61 2.19
N PRO A 86 -5.65 6.88 2.48
CA PRO A 86 -6.97 7.17 3.01
C PRO A 86 -8.12 6.71 2.11
N ASP A 87 -7.99 6.89 0.79
CA ASP A 87 -9.02 6.47 -0.17
C ASP A 87 -9.12 4.94 -0.24
N ARG A 88 -7.97 4.25 -0.25
CA ARG A 88 -7.94 2.77 -0.23
C ARG A 88 -8.54 2.20 1.04
N LEU A 89 -8.30 2.84 2.18
CA LEU A 89 -8.90 2.47 3.45
C LEU A 89 -10.42 2.70 3.45
N ALA A 90 -10.88 3.81 2.86
CA ALA A 90 -12.31 4.11 2.75
C ALA A 90 -13.06 3.09 1.87
N ASP A 91 -12.40 2.51 0.86
CA ASP A 91 -12.97 1.43 0.05
C ASP A 91 -13.27 0.18 0.85
N THR A 92 -12.51 -0.10 1.91
CA THR A 92 -12.73 -1.28 2.77
C THR A 92 -13.63 -1.01 3.98
N ALA A 93 -14.08 0.23 4.18
CA ALA A 93 -15.02 0.61 5.23
C ALA A 93 -16.51 0.51 4.81
N ARG A 94 -16.79 0.06 3.59
CA ARG A 94 -18.15 0.04 2.98
C ARG A 94 -18.84 -1.33 3.02
N THR A 95 -18.31 -2.30 3.76
CA THR A 95 -18.93 -3.62 3.97
C THR A 95 -19.67 -3.68 5.29
#